data_AF-A0A355YRL3-F1
#
_entry.id   AF-A0A355YRL3-F1
#
_cell.length_a   1.000
_cell.length_b   1.000
_cell.length_c   1.000
_cell.angle_alpha   90.00
_cell.angle_beta   90.00
_cell.angle_gamma   90.00
#
_symmetry.space_group_name_H-M   'P 1'
#
loop_
_entity.id
_entity.type
_entity.pdbx_description
1 polymer ?
#
loop_
_entity_poly.entity_id
_entity_poly.type
_entity_poly.pdbx_seq_one_letter_code
_entity_poly.pdbx_strand_id
1 'polypeptide(L)'
;MQFSIVFKTIGLLLMVFSLTQLPPLLVDFIYQQNEAQSFITAFSLTLLSGFILWAPFRNTKKDFRIREGILVVVSFWFVLSLFATIPFLLSESLRMSFSDAFFESMSGLTTTGAT
;
A
#
# COMPACT_ATOMS: atom_id res chain seq x y z
N MET A 1 7.73 -3.67 -23.83
CA MET A 1 6.84 -3.71 -22.65
C MET A 1 6.30 -2.31 -22.41
N GLN A 2 5.04 -2.18 -22.01
CA GLN A 2 4.41 -0.87 -21.81
C GLN A 2 4.38 -0.48 -20.33
N PHE A 3 5.54 -0.09 -19.78
CA PHE A 3 5.67 0.29 -18.36
C PHE A 3 4.72 1.42 -17.92
N SER A 4 4.32 2.31 -18.83
CA SER A 4 3.34 3.36 -18.57
C SER A 4 1.99 2.81 -18.07
N ILE A 5 1.51 1.68 -18.63
CA ILE A 5 0.28 1.02 -18.16
C ILE A 5 0.50 0.47 -16.75
N VAL A 6 1.64 -0.17 -16.52
CA VAL A 6 1.97 -0.82 -15.24
C VAL A 6 2.01 0.22 -14.11
N PHE A 7 2.75 1.32 -14.28
CA PHE A 7 2.79 2.40 -13.30
C PHE A 7 1.43 3.09 -13.10
N LYS A 8 0.67 3.30 -14.18
CA LYS A 8 -0.71 3.82 -14.09
C LYS A 8 -1.59 2.92 -13.21
N THR A 9 -1.54 1.61 -13.43
CA THR A 9 -2.35 0.63 -12.69
C THR A 9 -1.89 0.51 -11.24
N ILE A 10 -0.58 0.38 -10.97
CA ILE A 10 -0.04 0.32 -9.60
C ILE A 10 -0.36 1.60 -8.84
N GLY A 11 -0.21 2.77 -9.46
CA GLY A 11 -0.54 4.05 -8.84
C GLY A 11 -2.02 4.14 -8.43
N LEU A 12 -2.92 3.67 -9.30
CA LEU A 12 -4.35 3.61 -8.98
C LEU A 12 -4.65 2.62 -7.85
N LEU A 13 -4.00 1.45 -7.85
CA LEU A 13 -4.14 0.46 -6.77
C LEU A 13 -3.65 1.01 -5.43
N LEU A 14 -2.54 1.76 -5.41
CA LEU A 14 -2.06 2.43 -4.20
C LEU A 14 -3.03 3.50 -3.68
N MET A 15 -3.60 4.32 -4.56
CA MET A 15 -4.59 5.33 -4.14
C MET A 15 -5.86 4.69 -3.58
N VAL A 16 -6.29 3.54 -4.11
CA VAL A 16 -7.42 2.78 -3.53
C VAL A 16 -7.00 2.13 -2.22
N PHE A 17 -5.80 1.54 -2.17
CA PHE A 17 -5.26 0.88 -1.00
C PHE A 17 -5.05 1.85 0.17
N SER A 18 -4.67 3.11 -0.07
CA SER A 18 -4.56 4.08 1.01
C SER A 18 -5.87 4.25 1.78
N LEU A 19 -7.03 4.13 1.11
CA LEU A 19 -8.34 4.23 1.76
C LEU A 19 -8.55 3.14 2.84
N THR A 20 -7.86 2.01 2.75
CA THR A 20 -7.95 0.94 3.76
C THR A 20 -7.29 1.29 5.09
N GLN A 21 -6.54 2.40 5.15
CA GLN A 21 -6.01 2.96 6.40
C GLN A 21 -7.08 3.74 7.19
N LEU A 22 -8.19 4.12 6.55
CA LEU A 22 -9.27 4.87 7.21
C LEU A 22 -10.05 4.02 8.24
N PRO A 23 -10.42 2.75 7.99
CA PRO A 23 -11.04 1.91 9.00
C PRO A 23 -10.24 1.77 10.31
N PRO A 24 -8.94 1.40 10.32
CA PRO A 24 -8.19 1.32 11.56
C PRO A 24 -7.98 2.69 12.22
N LEU A 25 -7.85 3.77 11.43
CA LEU A 25 -7.83 5.13 11.96
C LEU A 25 -9.13 5.48 12.72
N LEU A 26 -10.30 5.12 12.17
CA LEU A 26 -11.58 5.32 12.83
C LEU A 26 -11.67 4.49 14.13
N VAL A 27 -11.19 3.25 14.10
CA VAL A 27 -11.12 2.39 15.29
C VAL A 27 -10.22 3.02 16.36
N ASP A 28 -9.05 3.53 15.98
CA ASP A 28 -8.15 4.23 16.91
C ASP A 28 -8.83 5.42 17.60
N PHE A 29 -9.59 6.23 16.84
CA PHE A 29 -10.34 7.35 17.42
C PHE A 29 -11.44 6.92 18.39
N ILE A 30 -12.15 5.82 18.10
CA ILE A 30 -13.21 5.31 18.98
C ILE A 30 -12.62 4.76 20.29
N TYR A 31 -11.50 4.04 20.19
CA TYR A 31 -10.88 3.34 21.31
C TYR A 31 -9.75 4.12 22.00
N GLN A 32 -9.41 5.32 21.51
CA GLN A 32 -8.41 6.22 22.07
C GLN A 32 -7.02 5.56 22.25
N GLN A 33 -6.58 4.79 21.25
CA GLN A 33 -5.32 4.03 21.31
C GLN A 33 -4.08 4.88 20.97
N ASN A 34 -4.26 6.16 20.58
CA ASN A 34 -3.22 7.13 20.27
C ASN A 34 -2.29 6.72 19.10
N GLU A 35 -2.77 5.92 18.16
CA GLU A 35 -2.04 5.47 16.96
C GLU A 35 -2.51 6.15 15.67
N ALA A 36 -3.42 7.13 15.76
CA ALA A 36 -3.96 7.87 14.62
C ALA A 36 -2.87 8.44 13.70
N GLN A 37 -1.76 8.93 14.27
CA GLN A 37 -0.66 9.50 13.49
C GLN A 37 0.00 8.48 12.57
N SER A 38 0.13 7.22 13.00
CA SER A 38 0.69 6.11 12.22
C SER A 38 -0.16 5.85 10.97
N PHE A 39 -1.49 5.78 11.13
CA PHE A 39 -2.43 5.55 10.02
C PHE A 39 -2.59 6.76 9.11
N ILE A 40 -2.62 7.98 9.63
CA ILE A 40 -2.69 9.21 8.81
C ILE A 40 -1.44 9.34 7.94
N THR A 41 -0.26 9.11 8.51
CA THR A 41 1.00 9.17 7.78
C THR A 41 1.06 8.09 6.70
N ALA A 42 0.67 6.86 7.03
CA ALA A 42 0.56 5.77 6.06
C ALA A 42 -0.42 6.08 4.93
N PHE A 43 -1.60 6.61 5.25
CA PHE A 43 -2.61 7.06 4.29
C PHE A 43 -2.02 8.09 3.33
N SER A 44 -1.45 9.18 3.85
CA SER A 44 -0.92 10.28 3.04
C SER A 44 0.25 9.84 2.16
N LEU A 45 1.21 9.09 2.70
CA LEU A 45 2.35 8.61 1.91
C LEU A 45 1.93 7.65 0.80
N THR A 46 1.00 6.74 1.09
CA THR A 46 0.50 5.78 0.10
C THR A 46 -0.31 6.48 -0.99
N LEU A 47 -1.19 7.41 -0.62
CA LEU A 47 -2.01 8.18 -1.55
C LEU A 47 -1.15 9.05 -2.46
N LEU A 48 -0.18 9.78 -1.89
CA LEU A 48 0.73 10.64 -2.65
C LEU A 48 1.61 9.82 -3.60
N SER A 49 2.16 8.70 -3.13
CA SER A 49 2.97 7.81 -3.98
C SER A 49 2.15 7.24 -5.13
N GLY A 50 0.92 6.80 -4.85
CA GLY A 50 -0.02 6.33 -5.87
C GLY A 50 -0.35 7.42 -6.90
N PHE A 51 -0.61 8.64 -6.43
CA PHE A 51 -0.87 9.79 -7.29
C PHE A 51 0.33 10.15 -8.17
N ILE A 52 1.55 10.18 -7.62
CA ILE A 52 2.79 10.47 -8.37
C ILE A 52 3.02 9.41 -9.46
N LEU A 53 2.79 8.13 -9.18
CA LEU A 53 2.91 7.06 -10.17
C LEU A 53 1.83 7.13 -11.26
N TRP A 54 0.61 7.51 -10.90
CA TRP A 54 -0.52 7.55 -11.81
C TRP A 54 -0.54 8.81 -12.70
N ALA A 55 -0.23 9.98 -12.14
CA ALA A 55 -0.47 11.29 -12.75
C ALA A 55 0.20 11.48 -14.14
N PRO A 56 1.47 11.09 -14.36
CA PRO A 56 2.11 11.22 -15.68
C PRO A 56 1.44 10.37 -16.76
N PHE A 57 0.80 9.27 -16.37
CA PHE A 57 0.29 8.26 -17.30
C PHE A 57 -1.24 8.24 -17.40
N ARG A 58 -1.97 9.11 -16.68
CA ARG A 58 -3.44 9.15 -16.62
C ARG A 58 -4.13 9.07 -17.99
N ASN A 59 -3.58 9.76 -19.00
CA ASN A 59 -4.14 9.85 -20.35
C ASN A 59 -3.69 8.72 -21.30
N THR A 60 -2.91 7.75 -20.82
CA THR A 60 -2.46 6.62 -21.62
C THR A 60 -3.65 5.72 -22.00
N LYS A 61 -3.87 5.56 -23.31
CA LYS A 61 -4.93 4.72 -23.92
C LYS A 61 -4.38 3.47 -24.62
N LYS A 62 -3.18 3.02 -24.25
CA LYS A 62 -2.57 1.84 -24.87
C LYS A 62 -3.29 0.57 -24.42
N ASP A 63 -3.30 -0.44 -25.29
CA ASP A 63 -3.95 -1.72 -24.98
C ASP A 63 -3.22 -2.49 -23.88
N PHE A 64 -3.99 -2.99 -22.91
CA PHE A 64 -3.51 -3.83 -21.83
C PHE A 64 -3.20 -5.23 -22.37
N ARG A 65 -1.92 -5.62 -22.42
CA ARG A 65 -1.52 -6.97 -22.87
C ARG A 65 -1.21 -7.86 -21.66
N ILE A 66 -1.19 -9.18 -21.90
CA ILE A 66 -0.99 -10.20 -20.85
C ILE A 66 0.33 -9.98 -20.07
N ARG A 67 1.41 -9.58 -20.76
CA ARG A 67 2.74 -9.38 -20.13
C ARG A 67 2.71 -8.25 -19.11
N GLU A 68 2.01 -7.15 -19.40
CA GLU A 68 1.79 -6.04 -18.47
C GLU A 68 0.94 -6.50 -17.28
N GLY A 69 -0.09 -7.31 -17.51
CA GLY A 69 -0.91 -7.91 -16.44
C GLY A 69 -0.10 -8.75 -15.46
N ILE A 70 0.75 -9.65 -15.96
CA ILE A 70 1.64 -10.46 -15.12
C ILE A 70 2.55 -9.56 -14.28
N LEU A 71 3.14 -8.52 -14.88
CA LEU A 71 4.03 -7.61 -14.15
C LEU A 71 3.28 -6.82 -13.07
N VAL A 72 2.05 -6.37 -13.35
CA VAL A 72 1.20 -5.70 -12.35
C VAL A 72 0.93 -6.62 -11.17
N VAL A 73 0.52 -7.88 -11.40
CA VAL A 73 0.20 -8.82 -10.33
C VAL A 73 1.42 -9.13 -9.46
N VAL A 74 2.57 -9.41 -10.05
CA VAL A 74 3.80 -9.70 -9.29
C VAL A 74 4.25 -8.47 -8.49
N SER A 75 4.22 -7.29 -9.12
CA SER A 75 4.61 -6.04 -8.44
C SER A 75 3.63 -5.66 -7.34
N PHE A 76 2.34 -5.95 -7.53
CA PHE A 76 1.27 -5.61 -6.58
C PHE A 76 1.52 -6.18 -5.20
N TRP A 77 1.82 -7.48 -5.10
CA TRP A 77 2.06 -8.13 -3.80
C TRP A 77 3.23 -7.51 -3.05
N PHE A 78 4.34 -7.24 -3.74
CA PHE A 78 5.51 -6.64 -3.12
C PHE A 78 5.26 -5.17 -2.73
N VAL A 79 4.72 -4.38 -3.65
CA VAL A 79 4.49 -2.95 -3.45
C VAL A 79 3.46 -2.70 -2.35
N LEU A 80 2.31 -3.38 -2.35
CA LEU A 80 1.32 -3.18 -1.31
C LEU A 80 1.83 -3.61 0.06
N SER A 81 2.56 -4.72 0.17
CA SER A 81 3.15 -5.15 1.44
C SER A 81 4.14 -4.11 1.97
N LEU A 82 4.94 -3.49 1.09
CA LEU A 82 5.83 -2.41 1.48
C LEU A 82 5.08 -1.19 2.06
N PHE A 83 3.98 -0.77 1.43
CA PHE A 83 3.17 0.35 1.95
C PHE A 83 2.36 -0.01 3.20
N ALA A 84 1.89 -1.26 3.29
CA ALA A 84 1.20 -1.78 4.46
C ALA A 84 2.11 -1.95 5.69
N THR A 85 3.43 -1.97 5.48
CA THR A 85 4.45 -1.97 6.54
C THR A 85 4.52 -0.62 7.29
N ILE A 86 4.13 0.49 6.66
CA ILE A 86 4.28 1.85 7.22
C ILE A 86 3.62 2.03 8.60
N PRO A 87 2.34 1.69 8.83
CA PRO A 87 1.73 1.87 10.15
C PRO A 87 2.41 1.03 11.23
N PHE A 88 2.89 -0.17 10.91
CA PHE A 88 3.63 -1.02 11.85
C PHE A 88 4.97 -0.41 12.28
N LEU A 89 5.68 0.21 11.32
CA LEU A 89 6.95 0.88 11.60
C LEU A 89 6.81 2.18 12.39
N LEU A 90 5.71 2.90 12.17
CA LEU A 90 5.46 4.18 12.85
C LEU A 90 4.81 4.00 14.22
N SER A 91 4.23 2.83 14.49
CA SER A 91 3.57 2.53 15.75
C SER A 91 4.54 2.53 16.92
N GLU A 92 4.30 3.43 17.87
CA GLU A 92 5.11 3.53 19.09
C GLU A 92 4.86 2.38 20.07
N SER A 93 3.68 1.74 19.97
CA SER A 93 3.31 0.60 20.81
C SER A 93 3.95 -0.72 20.34
N LEU A 94 4.11 -0.93 19.03
CA LEU A 94 4.66 -2.18 18.48
C LEU A 94 6.18 -2.20 18.42
N ARG A 95 6.83 -1.09 18.05
CA ARG A 95 8.30 -0.95 17.94
C ARG A 95 8.98 -2.10 17.19
N MET A 96 8.42 -2.49 16.04
CA MET A 96 8.93 -3.58 15.23
C MET A 96 10.18 -3.18 14.44
N SER A 97 11.07 -4.15 14.20
CA SER A 97 12.12 -3.97 13.18
C SER A 97 11.50 -3.94 11.78
N PHE A 98 12.24 -3.43 10.80
CA PHE A 98 11.76 -3.42 9.40
C PHE A 98 11.44 -4.82 8.88
N SER A 99 12.27 -5.83 9.21
CA SER A 99 12.03 -7.20 8.77
C SER A 99 10.76 -7.78 9.36
N ASP A 100 10.49 -7.52 10.64
CA ASP A 100 9.31 -8.07 11.32
C ASP A 100 8.04 -7.39 10.81
N ALA A 101 8.07 -6.06 10.67
CA ALA A 101 6.93 -5.30 10.16
C ALA A 101 6.61 -5.68 8.71
N PHE A 102 7.64 -5.87 7.87
CA PHE A 102 7.46 -6.31 6.49
C PHE A 102 6.96 -7.76 6.42
N PHE A 103 7.47 -8.64 7.28
CA PHE A 103 7.03 -10.03 7.35
C PHE A 103 5.55 -10.12 7.75
N GLU A 104 5.16 -9.44 8.82
CA GLU A 104 3.77 -9.39 9.30
C GLU A 104 2.84 -8.82 8.22
N SER A 105 3.26 -7.71 7.59
CA SER A 105 2.50 -7.10 6.51
C SER A 105 2.31 -8.04 5.32
N MET A 106 3.38 -8.73 4.88
CA MET A 106 3.32 -9.66 3.76
C MET A 106 2.43 -10.85 4.12
N SER A 107 2.65 -11.45 5.30
CA SER A 107 1.89 -12.58 5.84
C SER A 107 0.39 -12.30 5.92
N GLY A 108 0.00 -11.12 6.44
CA GLY A 108 -1.39 -10.68 6.51
C GLY A 108 -2.00 -10.45 5.13
N LEU A 109 -1.30 -9.76 4.23
CA LEU A 109 -1.79 -9.45 2.88
C LEU A 109 -1.99 -10.72 2.04
N THR A 110 -1.10 -11.70 2.17
CA THR A 110 -1.20 -12.99 1.46
C THR A 110 -2.05 -14.02 2.17
N THR A 111 -2.73 -13.65 3.27
CA THR A 111 -3.57 -14.55 4.07
C THR A 111 -2.82 -15.77 4.61
N THR A 112 -1.50 -15.64 4.83
CA THR A 112 -0.65 -16.71 5.35
C THR A 112 -0.84 -16.91 6.84
N GLY A 113 -0.97 -15.82 7.61
CA GLY A 113 -1.27 -15.87 9.05
C GLY A 113 -0.14 -16.37 9.94
N ALA A 114 1.12 -16.23 9.50
CA ALA A 114 2.30 -16.41 10.34
C ALA A 114 2.65 -15.09 11.08
N THR A 115 2.99 -15.19 12.37
CA THR A 115 3.39 -14.09 13.26
C THR A 115 4.51 -14.56 14.20
#